data_AF-A0A958JAJ2-F1
#
_entry.id   AF-A0A958JAJ2-F1
#
_cell.length_a   1.000
_cell.length_b   1.000
_cell.length_c   1.000
_cell.angle_alpha   90.00
_cell.angle_beta   90.00
_cell.angle_gamma   90.00
#
_symmetry.space_group_name_H-M   'P 1'
#
loop_
_entity.id
_entity.type
_entity.pdbx_description
1 polymer ?
#
loop_
_entity_poly.entity_id
_entity_poly.type
_entity_poly.pdbx_seq_one_letter_code
_entity_poly.pdbx_strand_id
1 'polypeptide(L)'
;RLRAANHKTLATVLLIVAIGFPAYRSYQFSSEIVNDTRRQMEVWMLNNLPRGSKIYLDWRRYAPEFWNNEFEITYIQRAKIMPKLDIRSLKSSGQEYLVLSSLFYDRYFSQPKSDAAVRQRLREVFERVPIVKEINPEYGTYGFHNPVLTLFSLKKEDFENLEAELAEKKAGKIQETSNDKKTTFPWFVE
;
A
#
# COMPACT_ATOMS: atom_id res chain seq x y z
N ARG A 1 -15.93 -54.46 -13.21
CA ARG A 1 -15.85 -53.98 -11.81
C ARG A 1 -14.90 -52.78 -11.60
N LEU A 2 -14.20 -52.27 -12.63
CA LEU A 2 -13.27 -51.13 -12.52
C LEU A 2 -13.89 -49.72 -12.58
N ARG A 3 -15.18 -49.55 -12.94
CA ARG A 3 -15.84 -48.22 -13.01
C ARG A 3 -16.23 -47.63 -11.65
N ALA A 4 -16.61 -48.46 -10.67
CA ALA A 4 -17.15 -47.98 -9.40
C ALA A 4 -16.11 -47.35 -8.45
N ALA A 5 -14.84 -47.77 -8.52
CA ALA A 5 -13.76 -47.20 -7.73
C ALA A 5 -13.46 -45.75 -8.13
N ASN A 6 -13.55 -45.44 -9.43
CA ASN A 6 -13.29 -44.09 -9.95
C ASN A 6 -14.33 -43.08 -9.48
N HIS A 7 -15.60 -43.49 -9.33
CA HIS A 7 -16.66 -42.60 -8.88
C HIS A 7 -16.56 -42.28 -7.38
N LYS A 8 -16.13 -43.23 -6.54
CA LYS A 8 -15.93 -42.99 -5.11
C LYS A 8 -14.76 -42.04 -4.86
N THR A 9 -13.62 -42.29 -5.50
CA THR A 9 -12.46 -41.39 -5.40
C THR A 9 -12.80 -39.99 -5.91
N LEU A 10 -13.49 -39.89 -7.06
CA LEU A 10 -13.94 -38.61 -7.59
C LEU A 10 -14.90 -37.90 -6.62
N ALA A 11 -15.88 -38.60 -6.05
CA ALA A 11 -16.80 -38.03 -5.08
C ALA A 11 -16.08 -37.54 -3.82
N THR A 12 -15.11 -38.29 -3.30
CA THR A 12 -14.29 -37.87 -2.16
C THR A 12 -13.46 -36.62 -2.48
N VAL A 13 -12.82 -36.58 -3.66
CA VAL A 13 -12.06 -35.39 -4.10
C VAL A 13 -12.98 -34.18 -4.25
N LEU A 14 -14.13 -34.35 -4.90
CA LEU A 14 -15.12 -33.27 -5.05
C LEU A 14 -15.63 -32.79 -3.69
N LEU A 15 -15.86 -33.69 -2.73
CA LEU A 15 -16.27 -33.33 -1.38
C LEU A 15 -15.17 -32.55 -0.64
N ILE A 16 -13.91 -33.00 -0.73
CA ILE A 16 -12.76 -32.30 -0.15
C ILE A 16 -12.62 -30.91 -0.76
N VAL A 17 -12.78 -30.76 -2.08
CA VAL A 17 -12.72 -29.45 -2.74
C VAL A 17 -13.91 -28.59 -2.33
N ALA A 18 -15.13 -29.13 -2.32
CA ALA A 18 -16.35 -28.42 -1.98
C ALA A 18 -16.39 -27.91 -0.54
N ILE A 19 -15.71 -28.59 0.40
CA ILE A 19 -15.61 -28.17 1.81
C ILE A 19 -14.31 -27.39 2.06
N GLY A 20 -13.19 -27.92 1.59
CA GLY A 20 -11.86 -27.38 1.85
C GLY A 20 -11.65 -26.01 1.22
N PHE A 21 -12.16 -25.79 0.00
CA PHE A 21 -12.05 -24.48 -0.65
C PHE A 21 -12.77 -23.37 0.12
N PRO A 22 -14.09 -23.46 0.43
CA PRO A 22 -14.75 -22.42 1.21
C PRO A 22 -14.21 -22.32 2.64
N ALA A 23 -13.82 -23.42 3.29
CA ALA A 23 -13.21 -23.37 4.62
C ALA A 23 -11.88 -22.58 4.60
N TYR A 24 -11.03 -22.82 3.60
CA TYR A 24 -9.79 -22.08 3.42
C TYR A 24 -10.05 -20.59 3.14
N ARG A 25 -11.04 -20.26 2.30
CA ARG A 25 -11.43 -18.86 2.03
C ARG A 25 -11.97 -18.16 3.28
N SER A 26 -12.76 -18.84 4.10
CA SER A 26 -13.26 -18.31 5.37
C SER A 26 -12.14 -18.10 6.38
N TYR A 27 -11.15 -19.01 6.42
CA TYR A 27 -9.95 -18.82 7.23
C TYR A 27 -9.16 -17.59 6.80
N GLN A 28 -8.84 -17.45 5.51
CA GLN A 28 -8.16 -16.27 4.96
C GLN A 28 -8.91 -14.97 5.32
N PHE A 29 -10.23 -14.97 5.17
CA PHE A 29 -11.07 -13.83 5.52
C PHE A 29 -10.98 -13.48 7.01
N SER A 30 -11.07 -14.49 7.88
CA SER A 30 -11.01 -14.28 9.33
C SER A 30 -9.62 -13.82 9.80
N SER A 31 -8.54 -14.31 9.20
CA SER A 31 -7.18 -13.89 9.55
C SER A 31 -6.91 -12.45 9.17
N GLU A 32 -7.42 -11.99 8.02
CA GLU A 32 -7.27 -10.60 7.55
C GLU A 32 -7.98 -9.57 8.44
N ILE A 33 -9.09 -9.94 9.09
CA ILE A 33 -9.77 -9.06 10.05
C ILE A 33 -8.90 -8.79 11.28
N VAL A 34 -8.15 -9.81 11.74
CA VAL A 34 -7.26 -9.70 12.90
C VAL A 34 -5.97 -8.95 12.51
N ASN A 35 -5.45 -9.21 11.31
CA ASN A 35 -4.20 -8.64 10.79
C ASN A 35 -4.42 -7.37 9.95
N ASP A 36 -5.20 -6.42 10.45
CA ASP A 36 -5.51 -5.17 9.74
C ASP A 36 -4.24 -4.30 9.52
N THR A 37 -3.93 -3.98 8.26
CA THR A 37 -2.76 -3.17 7.86
C THR A 37 -2.81 -1.76 8.42
N ARG A 38 -4.00 -1.19 8.63
CA ARG A 38 -4.19 0.13 9.26
C ARG A 38 -3.71 0.11 10.70
N ARG A 39 -4.07 -0.94 11.44
CA ARG A 39 -3.63 -1.12 12.83
C ARG A 39 -2.13 -1.41 12.90
N GLN A 40 -1.60 -2.21 11.99
CA GLN A 40 -0.16 -2.45 11.91
C GLN A 40 0.62 -1.17 11.61
N MET A 41 0.14 -0.34 10.68
CA MET A 41 0.77 0.94 10.33
C MET A 41 0.69 1.92 11.50
N GLU A 42 -0.46 1.99 12.18
CA GLU A 42 -0.61 2.79 13.40
C GLU A 42 0.43 2.42 14.45
N VAL A 43 0.51 1.14 14.82
CA VAL A 43 1.47 0.65 15.83
C VAL A 43 2.90 0.92 15.40
N TRP A 44 3.22 0.71 14.12
CA TRP A 44 4.55 1.00 13.60
C TRP A 44 4.87 2.49 13.73
N MET A 45 3.95 3.38 13.31
CA MET A 45 4.14 4.83 13.38
C MET A 45 4.32 5.30 14.82
N LEU A 46 3.50 4.83 15.76
CA LEU A 46 3.60 5.19 17.18
C LEU A 46 4.96 4.84 17.82
N ASN A 47 5.60 3.78 17.32
CA ASN A 47 6.88 3.31 17.85
C ASN A 47 8.11 3.90 17.14
N ASN A 48 7.94 4.47 15.94
CA ASN A 48 9.06 4.86 15.07
C ASN A 48 9.06 6.33 14.66
N LEU A 49 7.92 7.01 14.71
CA LEU A 49 7.83 8.43 14.34
C LEU A 49 7.88 9.32 15.58
N PRO A 50 8.48 10.52 15.49
CA PRO A 50 8.41 11.51 16.55
C PRO A 50 6.95 11.89 16.86
N ARG A 51 6.63 12.02 18.15
CA ARG A 51 5.32 12.54 18.56
C ARG A 51 5.16 13.99 18.11
N GLY A 52 3.94 14.37 17.75
CA GLY A 52 3.61 15.68 17.22
C GLY A 52 3.95 15.88 15.75
N SER A 53 4.47 14.85 15.07
CA SER A 53 4.77 14.97 13.65
C SER A 53 3.54 15.28 12.80
N LYS A 54 3.74 16.06 11.74
CA LYS A 54 2.67 16.50 10.82
C LYS A 54 2.48 15.50 9.69
N ILE A 55 1.28 14.92 9.58
CA ILE A 55 1.04 13.77 8.69
C ILE A 55 -0.15 14.01 7.78
N TYR A 56 0.06 13.85 6.48
CA TYR A 56 -1.02 13.69 5.52
C TYR A 56 -1.54 12.26 5.49
N LEU A 57 -2.87 12.13 5.53
CA LEU A 57 -3.59 10.87 5.29
C LEU A 57 -4.56 11.07 4.11
N ASP A 58 -4.61 10.14 3.16
CA ASP A 58 -5.40 10.28 1.94
C ASP A 58 -6.92 10.23 2.15
N TRP A 59 -7.49 9.16 2.72
CA TRP A 59 -8.92 9.02 2.98
C TRP A 59 -9.17 8.39 4.36
N ARG A 60 -9.81 9.15 5.25
CA ARG A 60 -10.07 8.79 6.65
C ARG A 60 -10.59 7.36 6.88
N ARG A 61 -11.43 6.82 5.99
CA ARG A 61 -12.02 5.48 6.16
C ARG A 61 -10.99 4.34 6.04
N TYR A 62 -9.88 4.56 5.34
CA TYR A 62 -8.87 3.53 5.08
C TYR A 62 -7.49 3.92 5.61
N ALA A 63 -7.42 4.94 6.46
CA ALA A 63 -6.20 5.40 7.08
C ALA A 63 -6.06 4.81 8.50
N PRO A 64 -4.83 4.77 9.04
CA PRO A 64 -4.61 4.52 10.47
C PRO A 64 -5.37 5.51 11.35
N GLU A 65 -5.84 5.07 12.52
CA GLU A 65 -6.57 5.88 13.49
C GLU A 65 -5.67 6.26 14.67
N PHE A 66 -5.73 7.51 15.12
CA PHE A 66 -4.93 8.03 16.24
C PHE A 66 -5.85 8.79 17.20
N TRP A 67 -5.65 8.67 18.51
CA TRP A 67 -6.64 9.08 19.52
C TRP A 67 -6.12 10.05 20.59
N ASN A 68 -4.79 10.16 20.79
CA ASN A 68 -4.19 10.95 21.87
C ASN A 68 -3.29 12.08 21.36
N ASN A 69 -3.63 12.69 20.21
CA ASN A 69 -2.81 13.71 19.55
C ASN A 69 -1.35 13.27 19.39
N GLU A 70 -1.13 11.98 19.10
CA GLU A 70 0.22 11.45 18.90
C GLU A 70 0.89 12.11 17.68
N PHE A 71 0.06 12.55 16.72
CA PHE A 71 0.46 13.24 15.49
C PHE A 71 -0.51 14.38 15.16
N GLU A 72 -0.02 15.37 14.43
CA GLU A 72 -0.84 16.42 13.81
C GLU A 72 -1.37 15.93 12.45
N ILE A 73 -2.56 15.32 12.47
CA ILE A 73 -3.14 14.69 11.29
C ILE A 73 -3.90 15.69 10.41
N THR A 74 -3.54 15.73 9.12
CA THR A 74 -4.32 16.41 8.09
C THR A 74 -4.88 15.39 7.09
N TYR A 75 -6.19 15.16 7.12
CA TYR A 75 -6.85 14.36 6.09
C TYR A 75 -6.99 15.14 4.79
N ILE A 76 -6.49 14.57 3.70
CA ILE A 76 -6.67 15.14 2.38
C ILE A 76 -8.11 14.87 1.94
N GLN A 77 -8.83 15.91 1.53
CA GLN A 77 -10.18 15.70 0.99
C GLN A 77 -10.07 14.89 -0.31
N ARG A 78 -10.95 13.90 -0.51
CA ARG A 78 -10.91 12.97 -1.67
C ARG A 78 -10.76 13.69 -3.02
N ALA A 79 -11.46 14.80 -3.23
CA ALA A 79 -11.39 15.60 -4.46
C ALA A 79 -10.06 16.36 -4.63
N LYS A 80 -9.30 16.55 -3.55
CA LYS A 80 -8.03 17.29 -3.48
C LYS A 80 -6.80 16.39 -3.38
N ILE A 81 -6.97 15.06 -3.35
CA ILE A 81 -5.82 14.13 -3.26
C ILE A 81 -4.90 14.34 -4.47
N MET A 82 -5.39 14.21 -5.70
CA MET A 82 -4.54 14.29 -6.89
C MET A 82 -3.79 15.62 -7.06
N PRO A 83 -4.38 16.81 -6.79
CA PRO A 83 -3.62 18.06 -6.76
C PRO A 83 -2.55 18.12 -5.67
N LYS A 84 -2.80 17.54 -4.49
CA LYS A 84 -1.84 17.53 -3.39
C LYS A 84 -0.68 16.55 -3.57
N LEU A 85 -0.85 15.54 -4.42
CA LEU A 85 0.18 14.54 -4.75
C LEU A 85 1.22 15.03 -5.77
N ASP A 86 1.17 16.28 -6.18
CA ASP A 86 2.27 16.88 -6.93
C ASP A 86 3.52 17.02 -6.04
N ILE A 87 4.69 16.63 -6.55
CA ILE A 87 5.95 16.58 -5.78
C ILE A 87 6.31 17.95 -5.20
N ARG A 88 6.11 19.03 -5.96
CA ARG A 88 6.39 20.38 -5.47
C ARG A 88 5.46 20.76 -4.33
N SER A 89 4.17 20.42 -4.46
CA SER A 89 3.16 20.63 -3.43
C SER A 89 3.42 19.83 -2.16
N LEU A 90 3.92 18.58 -2.28
CA LEU A 90 4.33 17.76 -1.15
C LEU A 90 5.53 18.37 -0.40
N LYS A 91 6.59 18.76 -1.14
CA LYS A 91 7.79 19.40 -0.58
C LYS A 91 7.49 20.73 0.13
N SER A 92 6.53 21.50 -0.36
CA SER A 92 6.16 22.80 0.24
C SER A 92 5.03 22.73 1.26
N SER A 93 4.48 21.54 1.53
CA SER A 93 3.27 21.38 2.34
C SER A 93 3.44 21.70 3.83
N GLY A 94 4.68 21.70 4.32
CA GLY A 94 4.99 21.78 5.75
C GLY A 94 4.59 20.52 6.55
N GLN A 95 4.16 19.46 5.87
CA GLN A 95 3.97 18.14 6.47
C GLN A 95 5.29 17.36 6.45
N GLU A 96 5.44 16.42 7.37
CA GLU A 96 6.64 15.58 7.48
C GLU A 96 6.44 14.19 6.89
N TYR A 97 5.20 13.70 6.86
CA TYR A 97 4.89 12.36 6.37
C TYR A 97 3.61 12.34 5.55
N LEU A 98 3.50 11.34 4.67
CA LEU A 98 2.30 11.03 3.90
C LEU A 98 2.02 9.52 4.00
N VAL A 99 0.77 9.15 4.30
CA VAL A 99 0.30 7.77 4.17
C VAL A 99 -0.68 7.69 3.00
N LEU A 100 -0.41 6.78 2.07
CA LEU A 100 -1.32 6.44 0.97
C LEU A 100 -1.84 5.02 1.10
N SER A 101 -3.12 4.85 0.79
CA SER A 101 -3.79 3.57 0.73
C SER A 101 -3.92 3.09 -0.71
N SER A 102 -3.66 1.81 -0.95
CA SER A 102 -3.85 1.18 -2.27
C SER A 102 -5.29 1.24 -2.77
N LEU A 103 -6.27 1.30 -1.86
CA LEU A 103 -7.68 1.52 -2.22
C LEU A 103 -7.94 2.86 -2.92
N PHE A 104 -7.05 3.84 -2.75
CA PHE A 104 -7.11 5.09 -3.51
C PHE A 104 -6.46 4.94 -4.89
N TYR A 105 -5.22 4.43 -4.96
CA TYR A 105 -4.41 4.51 -6.18
C TYR A 105 -4.55 3.29 -7.12
N ASP A 106 -4.82 2.09 -6.62
CA ASP A 106 -4.83 0.84 -7.42
C ASP A 106 -5.82 0.90 -8.60
N ARG A 107 -6.95 1.58 -8.42
CA ARG A 107 -7.96 1.75 -9.47
C ARG A 107 -7.41 2.46 -10.71
N TYR A 108 -6.42 3.33 -10.53
CA TYR A 108 -5.83 4.05 -11.64
C TYR A 108 -4.85 3.18 -12.42
N PHE A 109 -4.28 2.15 -11.82
CA PHE A 109 -3.38 1.21 -12.51
C PHE A 109 -4.11 0.02 -13.11
N SER A 110 -5.17 -0.46 -12.47
CA SER A 110 -5.95 -1.62 -12.91
C SER A 110 -6.97 -1.32 -14.02
N GLN A 111 -7.36 -0.06 -14.22
CA GLN A 111 -8.37 0.30 -15.21
C GLN A 111 -7.74 0.86 -16.49
N PRO A 112 -7.92 0.21 -17.65
CA PRO A 112 -7.28 0.62 -18.91
C PRO A 112 -7.72 2.00 -19.42
N LYS A 113 -8.87 2.50 -18.98
CA LYS A 113 -9.42 3.83 -19.35
C LYS A 113 -9.06 4.94 -18.37
N SER A 114 -8.23 4.66 -17.35
CA SER A 114 -7.85 5.70 -16.40
C SER A 114 -7.00 6.79 -17.09
N ASP A 115 -7.01 7.98 -16.52
CA ASP A 115 -6.25 9.13 -17.03
C ASP A 115 -4.74 8.87 -16.90
N ALA A 116 -4.02 8.92 -18.03
CA ALA A 116 -2.58 8.72 -18.09
C ALA A 116 -1.80 9.73 -17.24
N ALA A 117 -2.26 10.98 -17.16
CA ALA A 117 -1.62 12.01 -16.34
C ALA A 117 -1.76 11.70 -14.85
N VAL A 118 -2.90 11.13 -14.44
CA VAL A 118 -3.12 10.70 -13.05
C VAL A 118 -2.20 9.52 -12.70
N ARG A 119 -2.11 8.52 -13.58
CA ARG A 119 -1.17 7.39 -13.40
C ARG A 119 0.26 7.89 -13.28
N GLN A 120 0.68 8.81 -14.16
CA GLN A 120 2.03 9.34 -14.16
C GLN A 120 2.33 10.08 -12.85
N ARG A 121 1.41 10.90 -12.34
CA ARG A 121 1.60 11.57 -11.05
C ARG A 121 1.74 10.58 -9.90
N LEU A 122 0.96 9.50 -9.90
CA LEU A 122 1.08 8.46 -8.88
C LEU A 122 2.41 7.72 -8.98
N ARG A 123 2.88 7.40 -10.20
CA ARG A 123 4.21 6.82 -10.41
C ARG A 123 5.30 7.74 -9.85
N GLU A 124 5.25 9.02 -10.18
CA GLU A 124 6.20 10.01 -9.67
C GLU A 124 6.23 10.10 -8.14
N VAL A 125 5.07 9.97 -7.47
CA VAL A 125 5.03 9.94 -6.00
C VAL A 125 5.86 8.78 -5.47
N PHE A 126 5.59 7.57 -5.92
CA PHE A 126 6.32 6.41 -5.40
C PHE A 126 7.81 6.43 -5.84
N GLU A 127 8.13 7.03 -7.00
CA GLU A 127 9.50 7.01 -7.55
C GLU A 127 10.37 8.07 -6.90
N ARG A 128 9.77 9.21 -6.56
CA ARG A 128 10.50 10.43 -6.16
C ARG A 128 10.24 10.88 -4.73
N VAL A 129 9.28 10.27 -4.04
CA VAL A 129 9.03 10.53 -2.61
C VAL A 129 9.62 9.37 -1.80
N PRO A 130 10.49 9.63 -0.81
CA PRO A 130 11.13 8.59 -0.01
C PRO A 130 10.13 7.69 0.73
N ILE A 131 10.22 6.39 0.50
CA ILE A 131 9.41 5.40 1.21
C ILE A 131 10.09 5.09 2.54
N VAL A 132 9.33 5.25 3.63
CA VAL A 132 9.76 4.91 4.98
C VAL A 132 9.37 3.48 5.29
N LYS A 133 8.10 3.13 5.05
CA LYS A 133 7.53 1.83 5.38
C LYS A 133 6.38 1.48 4.46
N GLU A 134 6.34 0.23 4.03
CA GLU A 134 5.17 -0.38 3.40
C GLU A 134 4.65 -1.52 4.28
N ILE A 135 3.32 -1.65 4.35
CA ILE A 135 2.64 -2.78 4.99
C ILE A 135 1.66 -3.37 3.99
N ASN A 136 1.83 -4.66 3.74
CA ASN A 136 1.03 -5.45 2.82
C ASN A 136 0.08 -6.38 3.60
N PRO A 137 -1.14 -6.62 3.10
CA PRO A 137 -1.99 -7.70 3.60
C PRO A 137 -1.37 -9.06 3.25
N GLU A 138 -1.71 -10.10 4.01
CA GLU A 138 -1.15 -11.44 3.81
C GLU A 138 -1.84 -12.17 2.65
N TYR A 139 -3.16 -12.01 2.54
CA TYR A 139 -4.05 -12.68 1.57
C TYR A 139 -4.83 -11.70 0.68
N GLY A 140 -4.57 -10.39 0.79
CA GLY A 140 -5.19 -9.36 -0.04
C GLY A 140 -6.58 -8.89 0.44
N THR A 141 -7.35 -8.28 -0.47
CA THR A 141 -8.63 -7.62 -0.16
C THR A 141 -9.85 -8.44 -0.57
N TYR A 142 -10.09 -9.61 0.04
CA TYR A 142 -11.31 -10.37 -0.23
C TYR A 142 -12.34 -10.16 0.89
N GLY A 143 -13.50 -9.55 0.57
CA GLY A 143 -14.63 -9.33 1.50
C GLY A 143 -14.39 -8.29 2.60
N PHE A 144 -13.14 -8.12 3.03
CA PHE A 144 -12.67 -7.10 3.96
C PHE A 144 -11.60 -6.27 3.24
N HIS A 145 -11.76 -4.96 3.25
CA HIS A 145 -10.79 -4.06 2.63
C HIS A 145 -9.58 -3.90 3.54
N ASN A 146 -8.55 -4.72 3.31
CA ASN A 146 -7.23 -4.60 3.94
C ASN A 146 -6.19 -4.06 2.93
N PRO A 147 -6.05 -2.74 2.77
CA PRO A 147 -5.21 -2.14 1.73
C PRO A 147 -3.72 -2.36 1.97
N VAL A 148 -2.91 -2.20 0.92
CA VAL A 148 -1.50 -1.86 1.12
C VAL A 148 -1.44 -0.42 1.64
N LEU A 149 -0.66 -0.18 2.69
CA LEU A 149 -0.38 1.16 3.20
C LEU A 149 1.09 1.48 3.01
N THR A 150 1.35 2.60 2.34
CA THR A 150 2.71 3.10 2.12
C THR A 150 2.88 4.43 2.85
N LEU A 151 3.82 4.47 3.78
CA LEU A 151 4.28 5.64 4.49
C LEU A 151 5.49 6.23 3.77
N PHE A 152 5.37 7.49 3.41
CA PHE A 152 6.39 8.31 2.78
C PHE A 152 6.92 9.36 3.74
N SER A 153 8.21 9.68 3.62
CA SER A 153 8.79 10.87 4.24
C SER A 153 8.67 12.05 3.30
N LEU A 154 8.27 13.19 3.85
CA LEU A 154 8.23 14.48 3.17
C LEU A 154 9.36 15.41 3.65
N LYS A 155 10.28 14.90 4.46
CA LYS A 155 11.42 15.66 4.98
C LYS A 155 12.43 15.94 3.87
N LYS A 156 13.03 17.12 3.92
CA LYS A 156 13.91 17.62 2.85
C LYS A 156 15.12 16.71 2.66
N GLU A 157 15.75 16.32 3.76
CA GLU A 157 16.92 15.45 3.80
C GLU A 157 16.66 14.08 3.14
N ASP A 158 15.47 13.51 3.35
CA ASP A 158 15.13 12.21 2.77
C ASP A 158 14.95 12.34 1.25
N PHE A 159 14.36 13.44 0.76
CA PHE A 159 14.28 13.72 -0.66
C PHE A 159 15.66 13.86 -1.30
N GLU A 160 16.56 14.61 -0.66
CA GLU A 160 17.92 14.82 -1.18
C GLU A 160 18.69 13.50 -1.27
N ASN A 161 18.54 12.63 -0.27
CA ASN A 161 19.12 11.28 -0.27
C ASN A 161 18.58 10.43 -1.43
N LEU A 162 17.26 10.40 -1.62
CA LEU A 162 16.65 9.63 -2.73
C LEU A 162 17.03 10.20 -4.10
N GLU A 163 17.12 11.53 -4.25
CA GLU A 163 17.55 12.17 -5.50
C GLU A 163 18.99 11.80 -5.86
N ALA A 164 19.88 11.67 -4.86
CA ALA A 164 21.23 11.17 -5.07
C ALA A 164 21.24 9.70 -5.51
N GLU A 165 20.46 8.83 -4.85
CA GLU A 165 20.31 7.41 -5.25
C GLU A 165 19.79 7.27 -6.68
N LEU A 166 18.78 8.06 -7.06
CA LEU A 166 18.24 8.06 -8.43
C LEU A 166 19.29 8.49 -9.46
N ALA A 167 20.12 9.49 -9.14
CA ALA A 167 21.22 9.91 -10.00
C ALA A 167 22.29 8.81 -10.15
N GLU A 168 22.61 8.10 -9.07
CA GLU A 168 23.52 6.96 -9.09
C GLU A 168 22.97 5.77 -9.89
N LYS A 169 21.67 5.47 -9.74
CA LYS A 169 20.98 4.44 -10.53
C LYS A 169 21.01 4.78 -12.02
N LYS A 170 20.73 6.04 -12.38
CA LYS A 170 20.82 6.53 -13.76
C LYS A 170 22.24 6.45 -14.34
N ALA A 171 23.26 6.63 -13.50
CA ALA A 171 24.66 6.46 -13.88
C ALA A 171 25.11 4.99 -13.93
N GLY A 172 24.23 4.03 -13.62
CA GLY A 172 24.54 2.60 -13.59
C GLY A 172 25.41 2.18 -12.40
N LYS A 173 25.55 3.03 -11.38
CA LYS A 173 26.38 2.75 -10.18
C LYS A 173 25.67 1.82 -9.20
N ILE A 174 24.35 1.91 -9.12
CA ILE A 174 23.50 1.04 -8.30
C ILE A 174 22.38 0.47 -9.17
N GLN A 175 21.90 -0.72 -8.82
CA GLN A 175 20.79 -1.37 -9.53
C GLN A 175 19.43 -0.91 -8.99
N GLU A 176 19.33 -0.67 -7.69
CA GLU A 176 18.08 -0.40 -6.98
C GLU A 176 18.27 0.72 -5.96
N THR A 177 17.29 1.62 -5.88
CA THR A 177 17.15 2.65 -4.85
C THR A 177 16.58 2.07 -3.55
N SER A 178 16.61 2.86 -2.48
CA SER A 178 15.91 2.55 -1.24
C SER A 178 14.40 2.39 -1.42
N ASN A 179 13.78 3.14 -2.36
CA ASN A 179 12.37 2.98 -2.69
C ASN A 179 12.09 1.62 -3.34
N ASP A 180 12.90 1.22 -4.33
CA ASP A 180 12.75 -0.07 -5.03
C ASP A 180 12.78 -1.26 -4.06
N LYS A 181 13.64 -1.18 -3.04
CA LYS A 181 13.79 -2.24 -2.02
C LYS A 181 12.63 -2.30 -1.03
N LYS A 182 11.89 -1.21 -0.84
CA LYS A 182 10.85 -1.08 0.19
C LYS A 182 9.43 -1.25 -0.36
N THR A 183 9.22 -0.97 -1.64
CA THR A 183 7.93 -1.14 -2.31
C THR A 183 7.80 -2.53 -2.91
N THR A 184 6.65 -3.14 -2.74
CA THR A 184 6.27 -4.36 -3.48
C THR A 184 5.50 -4.04 -4.76
N PHE A 185 5.18 -2.76 -5.01
CA PHE A 185 4.37 -2.34 -6.13
C PHE A 185 5.11 -2.58 -7.47
N PRO A 186 4.58 -3.42 -8.37
CA PRO A 186 5.23 -3.70 -9.64
C PRO A 186 5.06 -2.51 -10.57
N TRP A 187 6.11 -1.72 -10.68
CA TRP A 187 6.20 -0.53 -11.54
C TRP A 187 5.93 -0.80 -13.02
N PHE A 188 6.08 -2.03 -13.48
CA PHE A 188 6.23 -2.37 -14.91
C PHE A 188 5.16 -3.30 -15.45
N VAL A 189 3.90 -3.14 -15.05
CA VAL A 189 2.79 -3.69 -15.86
C VAL A 189 2.41 -2.60 -16.86
N GLU A 190 3.08 -2.61 -18.02
CA GLU A 190 2.62 -1.93 -19.24
C GLU A 190 1.46 -2.69 -19.88
#